data_AF-A0A9P8HJA1-F1
#
_entry.id   AF-A0A9P8HJA1-F1
#
_cell.length_a   1.000
_cell.length_b   1.000
_cell.length_c   1.000
_cell.angle_alpha   90.00
_cell.angle_beta   90.00
_cell.angle_gamma   90.00
#
_symmetry.space_group_name_H-M   'P 1'
#
loop_
_entity.id
_entity.type
_entity.pdbx_description
1 polymer ?
#
loop_
_entity_poly.entity_id
_entity_poly.type
_entity_poly.pdbx_seq_one_letter_code
_entity_poly.pdbx_strand_id
1 'polypeptide(L)'
;MGGGTPHGEPSVGSDTPRQKGKATPETLKTGCIAWVEKDGQPRRAEILSIKETKSGKHYYCNFDNFNKRLDEWVPVARIDFTQEVEWPNPEKDKPKDSKTKKVPSNQPKKSQVSKKAQKRPGKREQSVNSEATTPHPWTEFVETQGQRKSSSVGPEAESQAGVSFEASATPGAGDDLLADEKEDEGKKDEHGFSREEEIEKLRTSGSMTQNPAEISRIRNISKVQFGKNDLFPWYFSPYPEIFALEDVIYICEFCLSYYGDEFAFTRHRKKCTLQHPPGNEIYRDDYVSFFEIDGRRQRTWCRNLCLLSKMFLDHKTLYYDVDPFLFYVMTMRTDKGCHIVGYFSKEKESADAYNVACILTLPQYQRKGYGRLLIQFSYELSKIEGKLGSPEKPLSDLGLLSYRQYWSENILDLLLGYNERDEKVTIEAISTALAMTTQDVEHTLQAMKMQVYHKSDHKIVIPERLIEQREKQKLKRKRVLDPLKIQWKPPVFTASSRTWGW
;
A
#
# COMPACT_ATOMS: atom_id res chain seq x y z
N MET A 1 3.12 -22.96 41.87
CA MET A 1 3.31 -23.97 40.80
C MET A 1 2.44 -23.55 39.60
N GLY A 2 2.81 -23.91 38.37
CA GLY A 2 1.89 -23.82 37.22
C GLY A 2 1.90 -22.52 36.40
N GLY A 3 3.08 -22.00 36.03
CA GLY A 3 3.18 -21.03 34.93
C GLY A 3 3.20 -21.77 33.59
N GLY A 4 2.07 -21.84 32.89
CA GLY A 4 1.97 -22.53 31.60
C GLY A 4 2.57 -21.72 30.46
N THR A 5 3.70 -22.16 29.90
CA THR A 5 4.23 -21.66 28.64
C THR A 5 3.37 -22.14 27.47
N PRO A 6 2.92 -21.27 26.54
CA PRO A 6 2.29 -21.71 25.31
C PRO A 6 3.36 -22.34 24.40
N HIS A 7 3.42 -23.67 24.36
CA HIS A 7 4.22 -24.42 23.40
C HIS A 7 3.58 -24.33 22.00
N GLY A 8 3.90 -23.26 21.27
CA GLY A 8 3.94 -23.30 19.80
C GLY A 8 5.35 -23.63 19.35
N GLU A 9 5.50 -24.26 18.18
CA GLU A 9 6.82 -24.37 17.53
C GLU A 9 7.33 -22.96 17.17
N PRO A 10 8.65 -22.71 17.27
CA PRO A 10 9.22 -21.42 16.88
C PRO A 10 9.11 -21.23 15.37
N SER A 11 8.40 -20.20 14.93
CA SER A 11 8.21 -19.89 13.51
C SER A 11 9.35 -19.06 12.90
N VAL A 12 10.31 -18.61 13.72
CA VAL A 12 11.49 -17.83 13.30
C VAL A 12 12.79 -18.54 13.68
N GLY A 13 13.77 -18.46 12.78
CA GLY A 13 14.96 -19.32 12.81
C GLY A 13 14.76 -20.66 12.09
N SER A 14 15.87 -21.37 11.92
CA SER A 14 15.94 -22.70 11.31
C SER A 14 15.90 -23.80 12.38
N ASP A 15 15.33 -24.96 12.05
CA ASP A 15 15.23 -26.14 12.96
C ASP A 15 16.58 -26.68 13.47
N THR A 16 17.69 -26.23 12.87
CA THR A 16 19.05 -26.56 13.32
C THR A 16 19.42 -25.78 14.59
N PRO A 17 20.02 -26.42 15.61
CA PRO A 17 20.50 -25.73 16.80
C PRO A 17 21.39 -24.53 16.45
N ARG A 18 21.07 -23.37 17.03
CA ARG A 18 21.85 -22.12 16.91
C ARG A 18 22.68 -21.91 18.17
N GLN A 19 23.85 -21.28 18.02
CA GLN A 19 24.69 -20.93 19.17
C GLN A 19 24.04 -19.78 19.95
N LYS A 20 23.96 -19.93 21.28
CA LYS A 20 23.50 -18.88 22.19
C LYS A 20 24.68 -18.10 22.78
N GLY A 21 24.49 -16.80 23.02
CA GLY A 21 25.46 -15.99 23.74
C GLY A 21 24.94 -14.57 24.02
N LYS A 22 25.70 -13.81 24.81
CA LYS A 22 25.36 -12.41 25.09
C LYS A 22 25.70 -11.52 23.91
N ALA A 23 24.78 -10.61 23.57
CA ALA A 23 25.00 -9.58 22.56
C ALA A 23 25.14 -8.19 23.19
N THR A 24 25.68 -7.26 22.41
CA THR A 24 25.62 -5.82 22.66
C THR A 24 25.04 -5.15 21.41
N PRO A 25 24.65 -3.86 21.45
CA PRO A 25 24.20 -3.12 20.27
C PRO A 25 25.23 -3.04 19.12
N GLU A 26 26.49 -3.40 19.41
CA GLU A 26 27.61 -3.41 18.47
C GLU A 26 27.90 -4.80 17.89
N THR A 27 27.67 -5.87 18.67
CA THR A 27 27.94 -7.25 18.21
C THR A 27 26.76 -7.90 17.51
N LEU A 28 25.53 -7.40 17.72
CA LEU A 28 24.29 -7.92 17.14
C LEU A 28 24.29 -7.79 15.60
N LYS A 29 23.90 -8.85 14.89
CA LYS A 29 23.98 -8.96 13.42
C LYS A 29 22.63 -9.35 12.80
N THR A 30 22.51 -9.14 11.49
CA THR A 30 21.40 -9.68 10.70
C THR A 30 21.38 -11.21 10.79
N GLY A 31 20.18 -11.79 10.89
CA GLY A 31 19.96 -13.22 11.13
C GLY A 31 20.06 -13.63 12.61
N CYS A 32 20.40 -12.74 13.55
CA CYS A 32 20.28 -13.04 14.98
C CYS A 32 18.81 -13.13 15.41
N ILE A 33 18.51 -13.99 16.39
CA ILE A 33 17.22 -13.98 17.08
C ILE A 33 17.43 -13.50 18.50
N ALA A 34 16.65 -12.49 18.90
CA ALA A 34 16.73 -11.82 20.19
C ALA A 34 15.33 -11.68 20.81
N TRP A 35 15.30 -11.34 22.11
CA TRP A 35 14.08 -10.93 22.78
C TRP A 35 13.85 -9.43 22.56
N VAL A 36 12.69 -9.10 22.02
CA VAL A 36 12.30 -7.75 21.62
C VAL A 36 10.93 -7.44 22.18
N GLU A 37 10.79 -6.31 22.87
CA GLU A 37 9.52 -5.86 23.40
C GLU A 37 8.55 -5.48 22.27
N LYS A 38 7.35 -6.05 22.28
CA LYS A 38 6.23 -5.73 21.37
C LYS A 38 4.93 -5.68 22.17
N ASP A 39 4.18 -4.60 22.02
CA ASP A 39 2.91 -4.38 22.72
C ASP A 39 3.03 -4.53 24.26
N GLY A 40 4.16 -4.07 24.83
CA GLY A 40 4.46 -4.17 26.27
C GLY A 40 4.90 -5.56 26.75
N GLN A 41 5.16 -6.51 25.85
CA GLN A 41 5.56 -7.88 26.19
C GLN A 41 6.86 -8.28 25.47
N PRO A 42 7.81 -8.96 26.13
CA PRO A 42 9.00 -9.50 25.46
C PRO A 42 8.60 -10.67 24.55
N ARG A 43 9.00 -10.60 23.27
CA ARG A 43 8.74 -11.64 22.27
C ARG A 43 10.03 -12.01 21.53
N ARG A 44 10.17 -13.27 21.14
CA ARG A 44 11.27 -13.75 20.30
C ARG A 44 11.11 -13.16 18.90
N ALA A 45 12.19 -12.62 18.32
CA ALA A 45 12.16 -12.00 16.99
C ALA A 45 13.49 -12.17 16.25
N GLU A 46 13.42 -12.43 14.94
CA GLU A 46 14.58 -12.48 14.04
C GLU A 46 14.88 -11.09 13.47
N ILE A 47 16.15 -10.69 13.53
CA ILE A 47 16.66 -9.41 13.05
C ILE A 47 16.99 -9.55 11.57
N LEU A 48 16.11 -9.04 10.72
CA LEU A 48 16.24 -9.15 9.26
C LEU A 48 17.14 -8.04 8.67
N SER A 49 17.20 -6.87 9.31
CA SER A 49 18.00 -5.74 8.85
C SER A 49 18.43 -4.84 10.01
N ILE A 50 19.48 -4.05 9.80
CA ILE A 50 20.00 -3.07 10.76
C ILE A 50 20.23 -1.77 9.99
N LYS A 51 19.72 -0.65 10.49
CA LYS A 51 19.99 0.69 9.96
C LYS A 51 20.49 1.63 11.06
N GLU A 52 21.24 2.63 10.64
CA GLU A 52 21.65 3.73 11.51
C GLU A 52 20.81 4.97 11.16
N THR A 53 20.28 5.63 12.19
CA THR A 53 19.33 6.75 12.12
C THR A 53 19.83 7.87 13.03
N LYS A 54 19.24 9.07 12.94
CA LYS A 54 19.65 10.21 13.80
C LYS A 54 19.57 9.91 15.31
N SER A 55 18.67 9.04 15.76
CA SER A 55 18.56 8.64 17.18
C SER A 55 19.37 7.39 17.56
N GLY A 56 20.14 6.81 16.63
CA GLY A 56 21.01 5.65 16.85
C GLY A 56 20.68 4.46 15.96
N LYS A 57 20.97 3.24 16.44
CA LYS A 57 20.73 2.00 15.69
C LYS A 57 19.28 1.54 15.81
N HIS A 58 18.73 1.11 14.68
CA HIS A 58 17.41 0.50 14.56
C HIS A 58 17.52 -0.87 13.89
N TYR A 59 16.68 -1.81 14.33
CA TYR A 59 16.66 -3.20 13.88
C TYR A 59 15.29 -3.53 13.29
N TYR A 60 15.24 -4.11 12.09
CA TYR A 60 13.99 -4.54 11.46
C TYR A 60 13.70 -5.98 11.90
N CYS A 61 12.67 -6.16 12.72
CA CYS A 61 12.42 -7.41 13.43
C CYS A 61 11.17 -8.11 12.90
N ASN A 62 11.30 -9.40 12.56
CA ASN A 62 10.19 -10.31 12.32
C ASN A 62 9.90 -11.10 13.59
N PHE A 63 8.66 -11.03 14.08
CA PHE A 63 8.28 -11.57 15.39
C PHE A 63 7.74 -13.00 15.27
N ASP A 64 8.12 -13.84 16.24
CA ASP A 64 7.74 -15.25 16.30
C ASP A 64 6.20 -15.40 16.38
N ASN A 65 5.62 -16.20 15.49
CA ASN A 65 4.20 -16.38 15.27
C ASN A 65 3.40 -15.11 14.85
N PHE A 66 4.06 -14.08 14.30
CA PHE A 66 3.39 -12.93 13.67
C PHE A 66 3.42 -12.99 12.13
N ASN A 67 2.37 -12.45 11.51
CA ASN A 67 2.36 -12.19 10.08
C ASN A 67 3.42 -11.13 9.71
N LYS A 68 4.24 -11.38 8.68
CA LYS A 68 5.35 -10.50 8.24
C LYS A 68 4.96 -9.04 7.93
N ARG A 69 3.67 -8.75 7.72
CA ARG A 69 3.15 -7.37 7.66
C ARG A 69 3.20 -6.60 9.00
N LEU A 70 3.45 -7.30 10.11
CA LEU A 70 3.55 -6.75 11.48
C LEU A 70 5.00 -6.62 11.96
N ASP A 71 5.96 -6.93 11.08
CA ASP A 71 7.37 -6.56 11.24
C ASP A 71 7.49 -5.04 11.39
N GLU A 72 8.51 -4.57 12.11
CA GLU A 72 8.71 -3.15 12.39
C GLU A 72 10.19 -2.85 12.66
N TRP A 73 10.55 -1.57 12.54
CA TRP A 73 11.83 -1.07 13.03
C TRP A 73 11.73 -0.78 14.53
N VAL A 74 12.61 -1.39 15.32
CA VAL A 74 12.71 -1.16 16.76
C VAL A 74 14.04 -0.46 17.11
N PRO A 75 14.06 0.54 18.01
CA PRO A 75 15.29 1.11 18.54
C PRO A 75 16.01 0.10 19.45
N VAL A 76 17.32 0.32 19.68
CA VAL A 76 18.15 -0.44 20.66
C VAL A 76 17.40 -0.69 21.98
N ALA A 77 16.70 0.32 22.50
CA ALA A 77 16.03 0.28 23.81
C ALA A 77 14.90 -0.77 23.93
N ARG A 78 14.34 -1.26 22.82
CA ARG A 78 13.32 -2.34 22.81
C ARG A 78 13.92 -3.74 22.74
N ILE A 79 15.24 -3.89 22.67
CA ILE A 79 15.92 -5.20 22.64
C ILE A 79 16.44 -5.54 24.03
N ASP A 80 16.06 -6.70 24.54
CA ASP A 80 16.53 -7.21 25.83
C ASP A 80 17.90 -7.89 25.69
N PHE A 81 18.96 -7.14 26.00
CA PHE A 81 20.35 -7.63 26.03
C PHE A 81 20.71 -8.39 27.33
N THR A 82 19.79 -8.52 28.29
CA THR A 82 20.04 -9.33 29.50
C THR A 82 19.91 -10.82 29.22
N GLN A 83 19.07 -11.18 28.24
CA GLN A 83 18.88 -12.53 27.74
C GLN A 83 19.90 -12.89 26.65
N GLU A 84 20.15 -14.19 26.48
CA GLU A 84 21.01 -14.69 25.41
C GLU A 84 20.32 -14.58 24.04
N VAL A 85 21.06 -14.13 23.03
CA VAL A 85 20.63 -14.15 21.64
C VAL A 85 21.08 -15.43 20.96
N GLU A 86 20.31 -15.89 19.98
CA GLU A 86 20.69 -17.00 19.11
C GLU A 86 21.34 -16.44 17.85
N TRP A 87 22.63 -16.72 17.67
CA TRP A 87 23.40 -16.27 16.50
C TRP A 87 22.97 -17.01 15.23
N PRO A 88 23.03 -16.36 14.05
CA PRO A 88 22.82 -17.06 12.79
C PRO A 88 23.88 -18.16 12.64
N ASN A 89 23.46 -19.35 12.24
CA ASN A 89 24.40 -20.39 11.86
C ASN A 89 25.20 -19.90 10.63
N PRO A 90 26.53 -20.12 10.58
CA PRO A 90 27.32 -19.71 9.43
C PRO A 90 26.74 -20.39 8.19
N GLU A 91 26.39 -19.59 7.18
CA GLU A 91 25.96 -20.14 5.90
C GLU A 91 27.04 -21.08 5.38
N LYS A 92 26.64 -22.28 4.92
CA LYS A 92 27.51 -23.03 4.03
C LYS A 92 27.65 -22.19 2.77
N ASP A 93 28.81 -21.55 2.61
CA ASP A 93 29.19 -20.81 1.40
C ASP A 93 28.68 -21.57 0.17
N LYS A 94 27.75 -20.97 -0.58
CA LYS A 94 27.47 -21.43 -1.94
C LYS A 94 28.80 -21.35 -2.68
N PRO A 95 29.34 -22.48 -3.21
CA PRO A 95 30.68 -22.48 -3.75
C PRO A 95 30.78 -21.46 -4.88
N LYS A 96 31.61 -20.43 -4.68
CA LYS A 96 32.03 -19.54 -5.76
C LYS A 96 32.64 -20.39 -6.85
N ASP A 97 32.17 -20.24 -8.08
CA ASP A 97 32.72 -20.92 -9.26
C ASP A 97 34.23 -20.69 -9.38
N SER A 98 35.00 -21.63 -8.87
CA SER A 98 36.46 -21.58 -8.90
C SER A 98 36.93 -21.97 -10.30
N LYS A 99 37.20 -20.96 -11.12
CA LYS A 99 37.83 -21.10 -12.45
C LYS A 99 39.04 -22.03 -12.37
N THR A 100 38.86 -23.27 -12.82
CA THR A 100 39.93 -24.28 -12.83
C THR A 100 40.91 -23.95 -13.96
N LYS A 101 42.06 -23.40 -13.60
CA LYS A 101 43.20 -23.25 -14.51
C LYS A 101 43.68 -24.63 -14.95
N LYS A 102 43.51 -24.99 -16.22
CA LYS A 102 44.28 -26.09 -16.84
C LYS A 102 45.62 -25.57 -17.34
N VAL A 103 46.69 -26.29 -16.97
CA VAL A 103 48.08 -26.07 -17.41
C VAL A 103 48.28 -26.72 -18.79
N PRO A 104 49.04 -26.13 -19.73
CA PRO A 104 49.16 -26.63 -21.10
C PRO A 104 50.22 -27.72 -21.29
N SER A 105 50.02 -28.59 -22.29
CA SER A 105 51.02 -29.55 -22.79
C SER A 105 51.61 -29.10 -24.14
N ASN A 106 52.86 -29.53 -24.41
CA ASN A 106 53.72 -28.99 -25.48
C ASN A 106 53.53 -29.66 -26.87
N GLN A 107 53.35 -28.83 -27.92
CA GLN A 107 54.02 -28.81 -29.26
C GLN A 107 54.18 -30.10 -30.13
N PRO A 108 54.57 -30.03 -31.45
CA PRO A 108 54.79 -28.87 -32.35
C PRO A 108 54.16 -28.91 -33.79
N LYS A 109 54.01 -27.72 -34.39
CA LYS A 109 54.15 -27.31 -35.83
C LYS A 109 53.71 -28.22 -37.02
N LYS A 110 52.87 -27.66 -37.94
CA LYS A 110 53.25 -27.30 -39.35
C LYS A 110 52.16 -26.60 -40.23
N SER A 111 52.56 -25.48 -40.85
CA SER A 111 52.27 -24.93 -42.22
C SER A 111 50.86 -24.86 -42.90
N GLN A 112 50.52 -23.63 -43.36
CA GLN A 112 49.90 -23.24 -44.67
C GLN A 112 48.42 -23.66 -44.99
N VAL A 113 47.59 -22.97 -45.80
CA VAL A 113 47.69 -21.87 -46.81
C VAL A 113 46.40 -20.97 -46.84
N SER A 114 46.50 -19.80 -47.51
CA SER A 114 45.48 -18.74 -47.78
C SER A 114 44.14 -19.14 -48.47
N LYS A 115 43.05 -18.34 -48.48
CA LYS A 115 42.81 -17.15 -49.37
C LYS A 115 41.68 -16.19 -48.92
N LYS A 116 41.90 -14.89 -49.25
CA LYS A 116 41.04 -13.72 -49.59
C LYS A 116 39.52 -13.97 -49.80
N ALA A 117 38.60 -13.01 -49.58
CA ALA A 117 38.67 -11.52 -49.59
C ALA A 117 37.72 -10.89 -48.50
N GLN A 118 37.29 -9.60 -48.43
CA GLN A 118 37.43 -8.40 -49.29
C GLN A 118 37.52 -7.06 -48.48
N LYS A 119 36.56 -6.11 -48.63
CA LYS A 119 36.54 -4.71 -48.10
C LYS A 119 35.06 -4.26 -47.84
N ARG A 120 34.66 -3.60 -46.72
CA ARG A 120 34.91 -2.22 -46.19
C ARG A 120 34.01 -1.16 -46.91
N PRO A 121 33.52 -0.02 -46.33
CA PRO A 121 33.69 0.62 -45.00
C PRO A 121 32.36 0.73 -44.18
N GLY A 122 32.23 1.35 -43.00
CA GLY A 122 33.17 2.09 -42.15
C GLY A 122 32.84 3.60 -42.02
N LYS A 123 32.01 4.00 -41.05
CA LYS A 123 31.90 5.40 -40.58
C LYS A 123 31.72 5.44 -39.06
N ARG A 124 32.40 6.39 -38.41
CA ARG A 124 32.44 6.62 -36.95
C ARG A 124 32.29 8.13 -36.72
N GLU A 125 31.14 8.53 -36.19
CA GLU A 125 30.85 9.90 -35.71
C GLU A 125 30.16 9.68 -34.36
N GLN A 126 30.87 9.78 -33.22
CA GLN A 126 30.99 11.01 -32.43
C GLN A 126 29.62 11.68 -32.20
N SER A 127 28.88 11.17 -31.22
CA SER A 127 27.75 11.89 -30.63
C SER A 127 28.27 13.07 -29.82
N VAL A 128 27.83 14.27 -30.21
CA VAL A 128 28.20 15.54 -29.59
C VAL A 128 27.52 15.67 -28.22
N ASN A 129 28.30 16.05 -27.19
CA ASN A 129 27.75 16.47 -25.91
C ASN A 129 26.90 17.73 -26.14
N SER A 130 25.59 17.63 -25.93
CA SER A 130 24.70 18.80 -25.89
C SER A 130 24.31 19.06 -24.44
N GLU A 131 25.00 20.04 -23.84
CA GLU A 131 24.66 20.55 -22.52
C GLU A 131 23.34 21.33 -22.61
N ALA A 132 22.26 20.70 -22.14
CA ALA A 132 20.98 21.36 -21.90
C ALA A 132 20.71 21.42 -20.39
N THR A 133 21.52 22.23 -19.69
CA THR A 133 21.43 22.45 -18.24
C THR A 133 20.06 23.03 -17.89
N THR A 134 19.14 22.17 -17.46
CA THR A 134 17.81 22.58 -16.99
C THR A 134 17.89 22.82 -15.48
N PRO A 135 17.62 24.03 -14.96
CA PRO A 135 17.81 24.32 -13.53
C PRO A 135 16.85 23.53 -12.63
N HIS A 136 17.39 22.67 -11.77
CA HIS A 136 16.63 22.04 -10.69
C HIS A 136 16.49 23.02 -9.51
N PRO A 137 15.27 23.34 -9.04
CA PRO A 137 15.05 24.43 -8.06
C PRO A 137 15.23 23.96 -6.60
N TRP A 138 16.42 23.46 -6.24
CA TRP A 138 16.72 22.98 -4.87
C TRP A 138 18.15 23.30 -4.38
N THR A 139 18.62 24.53 -4.61
CA THR A 139 19.81 25.09 -3.92
C THR A 139 19.70 26.60 -3.74
N GLU A 140 18.87 27.08 -2.80
CA GLU A 140 18.91 28.50 -2.39
C GLU A 140 18.25 28.73 -1.01
N PHE A 141 18.77 28.09 0.05
CA PHE A 141 18.41 28.47 1.44
C PHE A 141 19.45 28.16 2.53
N VAL A 142 20.70 27.79 2.19
CA VAL A 142 21.73 27.48 3.20
C VAL A 142 23.09 28.08 2.81
N GLU A 143 23.17 29.42 2.67
CA GLU A 143 24.47 30.12 2.67
C GLU A 143 24.35 31.61 2.99
N THR A 144 23.86 31.97 4.19
CA THR A 144 24.08 33.33 4.75
C THR A 144 23.97 33.39 6.27
N GLN A 145 24.95 32.83 6.99
CA GLN A 145 25.25 33.26 8.36
C GLN A 145 26.68 32.90 8.79
N GLY A 146 27.63 33.74 8.36
CA GLY A 146 28.97 33.81 8.91
C GLY A 146 29.30 35.26 9.25
N GLN A 147 29.86 35.50 10.44
CA GLN A 147 30.27 36.80 11.00
C GLN A 147 29.16 37.78 11.45
N ARG A 148 28.97 37.87 12.78
CA ARG A 148 29.31 39.08 13.57
C ARG A 148 29.37 38.76 15.07
N LYS A 149 30.21 39.50 15.81
CA LYS A 149 30.53 39.31 17.23
C LYS A 149 29.78 40.30 18.13
N SER A 150 29.40 39.83 19.32
CA SER A 150 29.33 40.50 20.65
C SER A 150 29.12 42.03 20.80
N SER A 151 28.04 42.40 21.50
CA SER A 151 27.94 43.40 22.60
C SER A 151 26.45 43.46 23.04
N SER A 152 26.03 42.96 24.20
CA SER A 152 26.18 43.44 25.59
C SER A 152 25.25 44.60 26.00
N VAL A 153 24.59 44.42 27.17
CA VAL A 153 23.86 45.39 28.04
C VAL A 153 22.32 45.23 28.07
N GLY A 154 21.79 44.92 29.27
CA GLY A 154 20.36 45.00 29.66
C GLY A 154 20.06 46.33 30.39
N PRO A 155 19.10 46.44 31.35
CA PRO A 155 18.63 45.38 32.24
C PRO A 155 17.09 45.28 32.49
N GLU A 156 16.73 44.20 33.18
CA GLU A 156 15.74 44.08 34.29
C GLU A 156 14.25 44.43 34.16
N ALA A 157 13.41 43.42 34.41
CA ALA A 157 12.36 43.44 35.45
C ALA A 157 11.98 41.99 35.84
N GLU A 158 11.89 41.68 37.14
CA GLU A 158 11.60 40.34 37.67
C GLU A 158 10.11 40.10 37.93
N SER A 159 9.69 38.83 37.88
CA SER A 159 8.71 38.29 38.85
C SER A 159 8.78 36.75 38.90
N GLN A 160 8.99 36.18 40.08
CA GLN A 160 9.11 34.74 40.34
C GLN A 160 7.76 34.01 40.48
N ALA A 161 7.87 32.67 40.53
CA ALA A 161 6.91 31.62 40.94
C ALA A 161 6.28 30.79 39.80
N GLY A 162 6.08 29.47 39.93
CA GLY A 162 6.46 28.60 41.05
C GLY A 162 5.55 27.37 41.22
N VAL A 163 5.97 26.24 40.64
CA VAL A 163 5.67 24.83 41.01
C VAL A 163 4.24 24.23 40.89
N SER A 164 4.21 23.04 40.26
CA SER A 164 3.41 21.81 40.51
C SER A 164 1.86 21.74 40.45
N PHE A 165 1.42 20.77 39.62
CA PHE A 165 0.28 19.84 39.75
C PHE A 165 -0.44 19.72 41.12
N GLU A 166 -1.78 19.59 41.12
CA GLU A 166 -2.45 18.27 41.11
C GLU A 166 -4.00 18.31 40.87
N ALA A 167 -4.55 17.10 40.71
CA ALA A 167 -5.89 16.64 40.38
C ALA A 167 -7.16 17.38 40.90
N SER A 168 -8.24 17.29 40.10
CA SER A 168 -9.61 17.19 40.59
C SER A 168 -10.37 16.10 39.82
N ALA A 169 -11.04 15.20 40.53
CA ALA A 169 -11.69 14.01 39.96
C ALA A 169 -13.03 14.29 39.26
N THR A 170 -13.44 13.37 38.39
CA THR A 170 -14.82 13.23 37.90
C THR A 170 -15.28 11.79 38.15
N PRO A 171 -16.45 11.55 38.76
CA PRO A 171 -16.94 10.20 39.06
C PRO A 171 -17.49 9.49 37.81
N GLY A 172 -17.55 8.15 37.86
CA GLY A 172 -17.98 7.30 36.74
C GLY A 172 -19.42 6.76 36.86
N ALA A 173 -19.59 5.57 36.27
CA ALA A 173 -20.80 4.75 36.09
C ALA A 173 -21.60 5.01 34.79
N GLY A 174 -21.80 3.92 34.03
CA GLY A 174 -22.42 3.91 32.70
C GLY A 174 -21.97 2.70 31.87
N ASP A 175 -21.88 1.53 32.51
CA ASP A 175 -21.55 0.24 31.91
C ASP A 175 -22.82 -0.38 31.30
N ASP A 176 -22.73 -0.95 30.09
CA ASP A 176 -23.50 -2.11 29.63
C ASP A 176 -23.27 -2.44 28.14
N LEU A 177 -23.56 -3.71 27.78
CA LEU A 177 -23.52 -4.31 26.43
C LEU A 177 -22.16 -4.80 25.90
N LEU A 178 -21.45 -5.56 26.74
CA LEU A 178 -20.82 -6.80 26.26
C LEU A 178 -21.92 -7.86 26.07
N ALA A 179 -21.90 -8.60 24.96
CA ALA A 179 -22.82 -9.70 24.71
C ALA A 179 -22.04 -10.96 24.28
N ASP A 180 -22.14 -12.01 25.11
CA ASP A 180 -21.60 -13.35 24.95
C ASP A 180 -21.69 -13.92 23.52
N GLU A 181 -20.58 -14.45 23.01
CA GLU A 181 -20.60 -15.58 22.08
C GLU A 181 -20.45 -16.86 22.91
N LYS A 182 -21.57 -17.56 23.17
CA LYS A 182 -21.55 -18.91 23.72
C LYS A 182 -21.44 -19.94 22.61
N GLU A 183 -20.54 -20.89 22.82
CA GLU A 183 -20.45 -22.13 22.05
C GLU A 183 -21.75 -22.94 22.20
N ASP A 184 -22.24 -23.48 21.09
CA ASP A 184 -23.22 -24.59 21.10
C ASP A 184 -22.73 -25.66 20.13
N GLU A 185 -22.68 -26.91 20.58
CA GLU A 185 -22.12 -28.02 19.84
C GLU A 185 -23.15 -28.70 18.94
N GLY A 186 -22.79 -28.89 17.68
CA GLY A 186 -23.21 -30.09 16.94
C GLY A 186 -24.41 -29.97 16.01
N LYS A 187 -24.11 -29.68 14.74
CA LYS A 187 -24.39 -30.64 13.64
C LYS A 187 -23.45 -30.42 12.47
N LYS A 188 -22.89 -31.51 11.95
CA LYS A 188 -22.01 -31.50 10.77
C LYS A 188 -22.85 -31.40 9.50
N ASP A 189 -22.58 -30.39 8.68
CA ASP A 189 -22.87 -30.42 7.24
C ASP A 189 -21.55 -30.24 6.48
N GLU A 190 -21.09 -31.32 5.82
CA GLU A 190 -19.84 -31.35 5.07
C GLU A 190 -20.01 -30.74 3.68
N HIS A 191 -19.72 -29.44 3.54
CA HIS A 191 -18.86 -28.89 2.48
C HIS A 191 -18.74 -27.36 2.64
N GLY A 192 -17.91 -26.93 3.59
CA GLY A 192 -17.55 -25.53 3.77
C GLY A 192 -16.78 -24.98 2.57
N PHE A 193 -17.13 -23.76 2.14
CA PHE A 193 -16.36 -23.03 1.13
C PHE A 193 -15.01 -22.62 1.73
N SER A 194 -13.92 -23.30 1.34
CA SER A 194 -12.55 -22.85 1.64
C SER A 194 -12.26 -21.56 0.87
N ARG A 195 -12.18 -20.44 1.59
CA ARG A 195 -11.87 -19.11 1.05
C ARG A 195 -10.43 -19.07 0.53
N GLU A 196 -9.58 -19.89 1.15
CA GLU A 196 -8.15 -20.01 0.94
C GLU A 196 -7.85 -20.74 -0.38
N GLU A 197 -8.53 -21.86 -0.67
CA GLU A 197 -8.37 -22.60 -1.94
C GLU A 197 -8.74 -21.78 -3.17
N GLU A 198 -9.73 -20.89 -3.06
CA GLU A 198 -10.15 -20.07 -4.19
C GLU A 198 -9.20 -18.90 -4.46
N ILE A 199 -8.62 -18.33 -3.39
CA ILE A 199 -7.52 -17.37 -3.48
C ILE A 199 -6.29 -18.04 -4.11
N GLU A 200 -5.99 -19.28 -3.75
CA GLU A 200 -4.87 -20.04 -4.30
C GLU A 200 -5.08 -20.39 -5.79
N LYS A 201 -6.26 -20.88 -6.18
CA LYS A 201 -6.61 -21.15 -7.59
C LYS A 201 -6.47 -19.91 -8.50
N LEU A 202 -6.74 -18.70 -7.98
CA LEU A 202 -6.54 -17.45 -8.73
C LEU A 202 -5.10 -16.96 -8.76
N ARG A 203 -4.26 -17.27 -7.75
CA ARG A 203 -2.81 -16.97 -7.79
C ARG A 203 -2.10 -17.71 -8.92
N THR A 204 -2.59 -18.89 -9.31
CA THR A 204 -2.00 -19.72 -10.38
C THR A 204 -2.05 -19.08 -11.78
N SER A 205 -2.91 -18.08 -12.01
CA SER A 205 -3.03 -17.40 -13.32
C SER A 205 -2.15 -16.16 -13.48
N GLY A 206 -1.39 -15.75 -12.46
CA GLY A 206 -0.54 -14.56 -12.51
C GLY A 206 0.59 -14.64 -11.50
N SER A 207 1.79 -15.04 -11.96
CA SER A 207 2.95 -15.27 -11.09
C SER A 207 3.37 -14.00 -10.34
N MET A 208 2.93 -13.90 -9.08
CA MET A 208 3.14 -12.73 -8.21
C MET A 208 4.56 -12.67 -7.60
N THR A 209 5.51 -13.46 -8.10
CA THR A 209 6.89 -13.52 -7.58
C THR A 209 7.93 -13.79 -8.68
N GLN A 210 8.52 -12.75 -9.26
CA GLN A 210 9.90 -12.80 -9.74
C GLN A 210 10.68 -11.54 -9.30
N ASN A 211 11.93 -11.75 -8.90
CA ASN A 211 12.74 -10.85 -8.08
C ASN A 211 13.35 -9.70 -8.90
N PRO A 212 13.25 -8.45 -8.42
CA PRO A 212 14.48 -7.66 -8.28
C PRO A 212 14.56 -6.90 -6.94
N ALA A 213 15.67 -7.13 -6.23
CA ALA A 213 16.09 -6.53 -4.95
C ALA A 213 15.29 -6.92 -3.70
N GLU A 214 15.91 -7.76 -2.87
CA GLU A 214 15.51 -8.06 -1.48
C GLU A 214 15.40 -6.79 -0.61
N ILE A 215 16.12 -5.73 -0.98
CA ILE A 215 16.04 -4.38 -0.40
C ILE A 215 14.60 -3.85 -0.43
N SER A 216 13.81 -4.13 -1.48
CA SER A 216 12.41 -3.65 -1.57
C SER A 216 11.45 -4.39 -0.63
N ARG A 217 11.87 -5.48 0.02
CA ARG A 217 11.06 -6.22 1.00
C ARG A 217 11.25 -5.71 2.43
N ILE A 218 12.34 -4.98 2.68
CA ILE A 218 12.61 -4.30 3.95
C ILE A 218 12.02 -2.90 3.85
N ARG A 219 11.21 -2.51 4.83
CA ARG A 219 10.65 -1.16 4.87
C ARG A 219 11.78 -0.17 5.12
N ASN A 220 11.85 0.94 4.40
CA ASN A 220 12.84 1.98 4.67
C ASN A 220 12.39 2.94 5.78
N ILE A 221 11.11 3.31 5.75
CA ILE A 221 10.50 4.30 6.66
C ILE A 221 9.90 3.59 7.88
N SER A 222 10.22 4.08 9.08
CA SER A 222 9.74 3.51 10.34
C SER A 222 8.32 4.00 10.69
N LYS A 223 8.12 5.32 10.74
CA LYS A 223 6.86 5.96 11.13
C LYS A 223 6.58 7.20 10.28
N VAL A 224 5.30 7.47 10.02
CA VAL A 224 4.84 8.66 9.30
C VAL A 224 3.74 9.35 10.10
N GLN A 225 3.96 10.59 10.52
CA GLN A 225 2.88 11.40 11.09
C GLN A 225 2.01 11.94 9.95
N PHE A 226 0.72 11.60 9.96
CA PHE A 226 -0.26 12.04 8.96
C PHE A 226 -1.49 12.68 9.63
N GLY A 227 -1.47 14.01 9.70
CA GLY A 227 -2.48 14.77 10.44
C GLY A 227 -2.40 14.45 11.93
N LYS A 228 -3.47 13.89 12.49
CA LYS A 228 -3.55 13.49 13.91
C LYS A 228 -3.18 12.03 14.21
N ASN A 229 -2.78 11.25 13.20
CA ASN A 229 -2.54 9.81 13.36
C ASN A 229 -1.11 9.48 12.92
N ASP A 230 -0.46 8.59 13.67
CA ASP A 230 0.77 7.94 13.22
C ASP A 230 0.43 6.74 12.33
N LEU A 231 1.06 6.68 11.16
CA LEU A 231 0.95 5.60 10.19
C LEU A 231 2.25 4.80 10.15
N PHE A 232 2.10 3.49 10.14
CA PHE A 232 3.22 2.54 10.03
C PHE A 232 3.19 1.95 8.62
N PRO A 233 4.19 2.25 7.76
CA PRO A 233 4.31 1.66 6.43
C PRO A 233 4.26 0.13 6.46
N TRP A 234 3.75 -0.47 5.40
CA TRP A 234 3.71 -1.93 5.20
C TRP A 234 4.77 -2.40 4.21
N TYR A 235 5.12 -1.55 3.25
CA TYR A 235 6.05 -1.82 2.16
C TYR A 235 7.09 -0.71 2.02
N PHE A 236 8.20 -1.01 1.36
CA PHE A 236 9.15 -0.01 0.89
C PHE A 236 8.45 1.06 0.02
N SER A 237 8.80 2.33 0.23
CA SER A 237 8.40 3.44 -0.66
C SER A 237 9.60 4.32 -1.01
N PRO A 238 9.83 4.66 -2.28
CA PRO A 238 11.04 5.34 -2.78
C PRO A 238 11.02 6.85 -2.52
N TYR A 239 10.83 7.25 -1.26
CA TYR A 239 11.18 8.60 -0.81
C TYR A 239 12.71 8.80 -0.91
N PRO A 240 13.18 10.06 -1.04
CA PRO A 240 14.62 10.35 -1.07
C PRO A 240 15.35 9.76 0.15
N GLU A 241 16.56 9.24 -0.05
CA GLU A 241 17.28 8.41 0.92
C GLU A 241 17.47 9.07 2.30
N ILE A 242 17.65 10.39 2.33
CA ILE A 242 17.73 11.19 3.56
C ILE A 242 16.55 10.95 4.52
N PHE A 243 15.35 10.66 4.00
CA PHE A 243 14.15 10.41 4.82
C PHE A 243 14.09 8.98 5.40
N ALA A 244 14.90 8.03 4.91
CA ALA A 244 15.00 6.69 5.49
C ALA A 244 15.81 6.66 6.80
N LEU A 245 16.67 7.68 6.99
CA LEU A 245 17.49 7.91 8.18
C LEU A 245 16.73 8.62 9.32
N GLU A 246 15.54 9.16 9.01
CA GLU A 246 14.64 9.78 9.98
C GLU A 246 13.78 8.72 10.69
N ASP A 247 13.53 8.93 11.98
CA ASP A 247 12.63 8.06 12.75
C ASP A 247 11.16 8.30 12.40
N VAL A 248 10.83 9.56 12.06
CA VAL A 248 9.48 10.02 11.74
C VAL A 248 9.54 10.95 10.53
N ILE A 249 8.69 10.68 9.53
CA ILE A 249 8.42 11.63 8.44
C ILE A 249 7.09 12.33 8.72
N TYR A 250 7.07 13.65 8.61
CA TYR A 250 5.86 14.47 8.76
C TYR A 250 5.27 14.74 7.38
N ILE A 251 4.01 14.36 7.14
CA ILE A 251 3.32 14.59 5.87
C ILE A 251 2.09 15.49 6.08
N CYS A 252 2.01 16.57 5.30
CA CYS A 252 0.88 17.48 5.35
C CYS A 252 -0.38 16.84 4.73
N GLU A 253 -1.45 16.75 5.52
CA GLU A 253 -2.71 16.07 5.13
C GLU A 253 -3.40 16.63 3.87
N PHE A 254 -3.10 17.89 3.50
CA PHE A 254 -3.72 18.58 2.37
C PHE A 254 -2.85 18.58 1.11
N CYS A 255 -1.60 19.06 1.19
CA CYS A 255 -0.70 19.16 0.02
C CYS A 255 0.23 17.95 -0.16
N LEU A 256 0.21 17.00 0.78
CA LEU A 256 1.01 15.78 0.81
C LEU A 256 2.54 15.99 0.80
N SER A 257 3.00 17.23 1.00
CA SER A 257 4.43 17.54 1.16
C SER A 257 4.98 16.87 2.43
N TYR A 258 6.17 16.28 2.30
CA TYR A 258 6.86 15.50 3.32
C TYR A 258 8.09 16.24 3.88
N TYR A 259 8.37 16.04 5.17
CA TYR A 259 9.42 16.72 5.93
C TYR A 259 10.05 15.75 6.95
N GLY A 260 11.37 15.84 7.17
CA GLY A 260 12.06 15.08 8.22
C GLY A 260 12.01 15.80 9.57
N ASP A 261 12.31 17.10 9.56
CA ASP A 261 12.32 17.90 10.80
C ASP A 261 10.95 18.51 11.13
N GLU A 262 10.52 18.35 12.38
CA GLU A 262 9.24 18.88 12.89
C GLU A 262 9.14 20.41 12.70
N PHE A 263 10.22 21.15 13.00
CA PHE A 263 10.25 22.61 12.84
C PHE A 263 9.94 23.07 11.40
N ALA A 264 10.47 22.35 10.40
CA ALA A 264 10.20 22.62 9.00
C ALA A 264 8.73 22.35 8.65
N PHE A 265 8.16 21.26 9.18
CA PHE A 265 6.76 20.91 9.04
C PHE A 265 5.82 21.92 9.71
N THR A 266 6.06 22.32 10.96
CA THR A 266 5.25 23.34 11.66
C THR A 266 5.27 24.67 10.90
N ARG A 267 6.45 25.08 10.40
CA ARG A 267 6.59 26.28 9.55
C ARG A 267 5.83 26.16 8.24
N HIS A 268 5.81 24.98 7.61
CA HIS A 268 4.98 24.71 6.44
C HIS A 268 3.48 24.80 6.78
N ARG A 269 3.02 24.16 7.87
CA ARG A 269 1.60 24.18 8.30
C ARG A 269 1.08 25.58 8.57
N LYS A 270 1.92 26.52 9.03
CA LYS A 270 1.58 27.95 9.19
C LYS A 270 1.45 28.71 7.86
N LYS A 271 1.99 28.19 6.75
CA LYS A 271 2.00 28.83 5.43
C LYS A 271 1.11 28.14 4.40
N CYS A 272 0.75 26.87 4.62
CA CYS A 272 -0.05 26.09 3.69
C CYS A 272 -1.51 26.59 3.69
N THR A 273 -1.95 27.13 2.56
CA THR A 273 -3.32 27.63 2.35
C THR A 273 -4.29 26.56 1.83
N LEU A 274 -3.77 25.40 1.44
CA LEU A 274 -4.58 24.34 0.84
C LEU A 274 -5.37 23.57 1.92
N GLN A 275 -6.68 23.49 1.74
CA GLN A 275 -7.62 22.82 2.67
C GLN A 275 -8.37 21.63 2.03
N HIS A 276 -8.12 21.34 0.75
CA HIS A 276 -8.71 20.22 0.01
C HIS A 276 -7.74 19.76 -1.09
N PRO A 277 -7.92 18.57 -1.69
CA PRO A 277 -7.11 18.14 -2.82
C PRO A 277 -7.20 19.13 -4.00
N PRO A 278 -6.11 19.41 -4.73
CA PRO A 278 -6.03 20.50 -5.71
C PRO A 278 -6.63 20.11 -7.07
N GLY A 279 -7.92 19.79 -7.07
CA GLY A 279 -8.69 19.34 -8.23
C GLY A 279 -10.11 19.90 -8.27
N ASN A 280 -10.90 19.42 -9.23
CA ASN A 280 -12.32 19.77 -9.34
C ASN A 280 -13.14 18.91 -8.37
N GLU A 281 -13.99 19.50 -7.52
CA GLU A 281 -14.99 18.74 -6.75
C GLU A 281 -16.09 18.25 -7.71
N ILE A 282 -16.07 16.96 -8.07
CA ILE A 282 -16.99 16.35 -9.06
C ILE A 282 -18.11 15.53 -8.40
N TYR A 283 -18.05 15.35 -7.08
CA TYR A 283 -19.10 14.72 -6.28
C TYR A 283 -19.12 15.30 -4.88
N ARG A 284 -20.32 15.56 -4.36
CA ARG A 284 -20.53 16.11 -3.03
C ARG A 284 -21.84 15.59 -2.43
N ASP A 285 -21.76 14.80 -1.36
CA ASP A 285 -22.90 14.50 -0.49
C ASP A 285 -22.65 14.99 0.94
N ASP A 286 -23.42 14.54 1.93
CA ASP A 286 -23.27 14.99 3.33
C ASP A 286 -22.08 14.34 4.06
N TYR A 287 -21.51 13.26 3.51
CA TYR A 287 -20.54 12.38 4.15
C TYR A 287 -19.14 12.46 3.53
N VAL A 288 -19.06 12.45 2.19
CA VAL A 288 -17.81 12.45 1.42
C VAL A 288 -17.86 13.43 0.24
N SER A 289 -16.69 13.71 -0.33
CA SER A 289 -16.57 14.49 -1.57
C SER A 289 -15.41 13.94 -2.40
N PHE A 290 -15.59 13.84 -3.72
CA PHE A 290 -14.55 13.37 -4.64
C PHE A 290 -13.97 14.51 -5.45
N PHE A 291 -12.64 14.56 -5.50
CA PHE A 291 -11.88 15.50 -6.30
C PHE A 291 -11.23 14.78 -7.48
N GLU A 292 -11.47 15.27 -8.70
CA GLU A 292 -10.75 14.85 -9.90
C GLU A 292 -9.46 15.68 -10.04
N ILE A 293 -8.32 14.99 -10.13
CA ILE A 293 -7.01 15.61 -10.29
C ILE A 293 -6.30 15.00 -11.51
N ASP A 294 -5.93 15.84 -12.46
CA ASP A 294 -5.04 15.48 -13.57
C ASP A 294 -3.57 15.50 -13.09
N GLY A 295 -2.90 14.33 -13.15
CA GLY A 295 -1.51 14.20 -12.73
C GLY A 295 -0.53 15.08 -13.52
N ARG A 296 -0.81 15.37 -14.80
CA ARG A 296 -0.02 16.31 -15.62
C ARG A 296 -0.17 17.76 -15.13
N ARG A 297 -1.33 18.13 -14.59
CA ARG A 297 -1.58 19.47 -14.04
C ARG A 297 -1.06 19.63 -12.61
N GLN A 298 -1.07 18.55 -11.81
CA GLN A 298 -0.72 18.56 -10.38
C GLN A 298 0.43 17.61 -10.02
N ARG A 299 1.48 17.58 -10.86
CA ARG A 299 2.58 16.60 -10.78
C ARG A 299 3.14 16.41 -9.37
N THR A 300 3.48 17.49 -8.66
CA THR A 300 4.03 17.41 -7.30
C THR A 300 3.07 16.75 -6.33
N TRP A 301 1.80 17.13 -6.35
CA TRP A 301 0.78 16.57 -5.45
C TRP A 301 0.51 15.09 -5.75
N CYS A 302 0.39 14.73 -7.03
CA CYS A 302 0.17 13.35 -7.46
C CYS A 302 1.39 12.44 -7.19
N ARG A 303 2.63 12.95 -7.36
CA ARG A 303 3.86 12.22 -6.97
C ARG A 303 3.89 11.97 -5.47
N ASN A 304 3.57 12.97 -4.66
CA ASN A 304 3.47 12.82 -3.21
C ASN A 304 2.40 11.79 -2.81
N LEU A 305 1.23 11.80 -3.47
CA LEU A 305 0.19 10.77 -3.28
C LEU A 305 0.68 9.38 -3.68
N CYS A 306 1.41 9.24 -4.79
CA CYS A 306 2.00 7.96 -5.20
C CYS A 306 3.02 7.42 -4.20
N LEU A 307 3.90 8.28 -3.66
CA LEU A 307 4.87 7.92 -2.62
C LEU A 307 4.16 7.52 -1.31
N LEU A 308 3.14 8.26 -0.90
CA LEU A 308 2.26 7.90 0.24
C LEU A 308 1.59 6.54 0.00
N SER A 309 1.07 6.32 -1.20
CA SER A 309 0.36 5.08 -1.55
C SER A 309 1.28 3.87 -1.61
N LYS A 310 2.52 4.02 -2.08
CA LYS A 310 3.49 2.92 -2.21
C LYS A 310 3.91 2.34 -0.85
N MET A 311 3.75 3.10 0.24
CA MET A 311 3.94 2.56 1.61
C MET A 311 2.91 1.50 1.99
N PHE A 312 1.74 1.45 1.33
CA PHE A 312 0.62 0.56 1.64
C PHE A 312 0.21 -0.35 0.46
N LEU A 313 0.89 -0.23 -0.68
CA LEU A 313 0.72 -1.08 -1.86
C LEU A 313 2.05 -1.74 -2.22
N ASP A 314 2.04 -3.05 -2.41
CA ASP A 314 3.23 -3.82 -2.81
C ASP A 314 3.62 -3.46 -4.26
N HIS A 315 2.73 -3.80 -5.21
CA HIS A 315 2.96 -3.70 -6.65
C HIS A 315 2.51 -2.37 -7.25
N LYS A 316 3.07 -1.25 -6.78
CA LYS A 316 2.95 0.05 -7.47
C LYS A 316 4.27 0.40 -8.17
N THR A 317 4.31 0.23 -9.48
CA THR A 317 5.50 0.43 -10.34
C THR A 317 5.71 1.90 -10.71
N LEU A 318 4.63 2.64 -10.98
CA LEU A 318 4.66 4.04 -11.44
C LEU A 318 4.34 5.00 -10.28
N TYR A 319 5.32 5.84 -9.94
CA TYR A 319 5.22 6.83 -8.86
C TYR A 319 5.83 8.21 -9.19
N TYR A 320 6.78 8.30 -10.14
CA TYR A 320 7.29 9.58 -10.64
C TYR A 320 6.62 10.05 -11.93
N ASP A 321 6.31 9.14 -12.85
CA ASP A 321 5.44 9.47 -13.97
C ASP A 321 3.98 9.37 -13.52
N VAL A 322 3.30 10.51 -13.56
CA VAL A 322 1.91 10.70 -13.16
C VAL A 322 1.11 11.37 -14.27
N ASP A 323 1.75 11.78 -15.36
CA ASP A 323 1.13 12.49 -16.47
C ASP A 323 0.06 11.66 -17.22
N PRO A 324 0.20 10.32 -17.38
CA PRO A 324 -0.83 9.46 -17.97
C PRO A 324 -2.09 9.25 -17.11
N PHE A 325 -2.12 9.70 -15.85
CA PHE A 325 -3.14 9.32 -14.88
C PHE A 325 -4.08 10.47 -14.49
N LEU A 326 -5.35 10.12 -14.26
CA LEU A 326 -6.27 10.85 -13.41
C LEU A 326 -6.29 10.22 -12.01
N PHE A 327 -6.48 11.05 -10.99
CA PHE A 327 -6.61 10.65 -9.60
C PHE A 327 -7.97 11.12 -9.08
N TYR A 328 -8.77 10.18 -8.58
CA TYR A 328 -10.08 10.42 -7.97
C TYR A 328 -9.94 10.26 -6.47
N VAL A 329 -9.89 11.40 -5.78
CA VAL A 329 -9.53 11.48 -4.36
C VAL A 329 -10.77 11.67 -3.51
N MET A 330 -11.09 10.68 -2.70
CA MET A 330 -12.21 10.74 -1.76
C MET A 330 -11.75 11.38 -0.45
N THR A 331 -12.55 12.34 0.00
CA THR A 331 -12.32 13.10 1.22
C THR A 331 -13.52 13.04 2.16
N MET A 332 -13.24 13.20 3.45
CA MET A 332 -14.23 13.45 4.50
C MET A 332 -14.10 14.93 4.90
N ARG A 333 -15.22 15.65 4.98
CA ARG A 333 -15.23 17.07 5.31
C ARG A 333 -15.32 17.29 6.83
N THR A 334 -14.62 18.31 7.31
CA THR A 334 -14.71 18.85 8.67
C THR A 334 -14.78 20.39 8.63
N ASP A 335 -14.83 21.02 9.79
CA ASP A 335 -14.60 22.46 10.00
C ASP A 335 -13.25 22.96 9.46
N LYS A 336 -12.25 22.08 9.38
CA LYS A 336 -10.87 22.41 8.97
C LYS A 336 -10.58 22.17 7.49
N GLY A 337 -11.53 21.58 6.75
CA GLY A 337 -11.40 21.28 5.32
C GLY A 337 -11.72 19.84 4.95
N CYS A 338 -11.21 19.42 3.79
CA CYS A 338 -11.44 18.09 3.21
C CYS A 338 -10.23 17.19 3.45
N HIS A 339 -10.32 16.29 4.42
CA HIS A 339 -9.25 15.35 4.75
C HIS A 339 -9.31 14.14 3.81
N ILE A 340 -8.18 13.79 3.19
CA ILE A 340 -8.09 12.60 2.34
C ILE A 340 -8.35 11.32 3.15
N VAL A 341 -9.20 10.45 2.60
CA VAL A 341 -9.58 9.15 3.18
C VAL A 341 -9.01 8.00 2.34
N GLY A 342 -9.01 8.17 1.03
CA GLY A 342 -8.52 7.22 0.06
C GLY A 342 -8.63 7.79 -1.36
N TYR A 343 -8.15 7.04 -2.33
CA TYR A 343 -8.22 7.42 -3.73
C TYR A 343 -8.24 6.18 -4.63
N PHE A 344 -8.57 6.39 -5.90
CA PHE A 344 -8.10 5.52 -6.98
C PHE A 344 -7.50 6.34 -8.11
N SER A 345 -6.57 5.75 -8.86
CA SER A 345 -6.06 6.31 -10.12
C SER A 345 -6.64 5.54 -11.30
N LYS A 346 -6.85 6.24 -12.42
CA LYS A 346 -7.31 5.69 -13.71
C LYS A 346 -6.39 6.22 -14.80
N GLU A 347 -6.00 5.35 -15.73
CA GLU A 347 -5.28 5.80 -16.93
C GLU A 347 -6.20 6.66 -17.81
N LYS A 348 -5.66 7.70 -18.43
CA LYS A 348 -6.41 8.53 -19.38
C LYS A 348 -6.82 7.76 -20.63
N GLU A 349 -5.94 6.86 -21.07
CA GLU A 349 -6.18 5.89 -22.13
C GLU A 349 -5.60 4.56 -21.66
N SER A 350 -6.46 3.56 -21.44
CA SER A 350 -6.06 2.20 -21.04
C SER A 350 -6.34 1.24 -22.20
N ALA A 351 -5.34 0.46 -22.61
CA ALA A 351 -5.47 -0.48 -23.72
C ALA A 351 -6.48 -1.61 -23.40
N ASP A 352 -6.44 -2.11 -22.17
CA ASP A 352 -7.33 -3.16 -21.65
C ASP A 352 -8.64 -2.61 -21.05
N ALA A 353 -8.91 -1.31 -21.25
CA ALA A 353 -10.07 -0.60 -20.73
C ALA A 353 -10.25 -0.68 -19.20
N TYR A 354 -9.16 -0.71 -18.43
CA TYR A 354 -9.25 -0.70 -16.97
C TYR A 354 -9.84 0.62 -16.45
N ASN A 355 -10.82 0.53 -15.54
CA ASN A 355 -11.43 1.70 -14.91
C ASN A 355 -10.73 2.12 -13.61
N VAL A 356 -9.86 1.27 -13.08
CA VAL A 356 -9.02 1.49 -11.90
C VAL A 356 -7.65 0.86 -12.13
N ALA A 357 -6.58 1.64 -11.96
CA ALA A 357 -5.19 1.18 -11.96
C ALA A 357 -4.71 0.85 -10.54
N CYS A 358 -4.73 1.85 -9.64
CA CYS A 358 -4.44 1.68 -8.22
C CYS A 358 -5.64 2.15 -7.40
N ILE A 359 -5.95 1.47 -6.28
CA ILE A 359 -6.97 1.88 -5.31
C ILE A 359 -6.44 1.71 -3.89
N LEU A 360 -6.65 2.71 -3.04
CA LEU A 360 -6.20 2.69 -1.65
C LEU A 360 -7.19 3.42 -0.73
N THR A 361 -7.54 2.78 0.39
CA THR A 361 -8.05 3.46 1.59
C THR A 361 -6.91 3.53 2.61
N LEU A 362 -6.63 4.73 3.14
CA LEU A 362 -5.54 4.91 4.11
C LEU A 362 -5.80 4.08 5.39
N PRO A 363 -4.76 3.52 6.04
CA PRO A 363 -4.92 2.52 7.11
C PRO A 363 -5.91 2.92 8.22
N GLN A 364 -5.84 4.16 8.70
CA GLN A 364 -6.70 4.72 9.75
C GLN A 364 -8.20 4.79 9.38
N TYR A 365 -8.53 4.60 8.09
CA TYR A 365 -9.89 4.60 7.57
C TYR A 365 -10.33 3.25 6.98
N GLN A 366 -9.48 2.22 7.01
CA GLN A 366 -9.87 0.88 6.55
C GLN A 366 -11.00 0.27 7.38
N ARG A 367 -11.71 -0.70 6.80
CA ARG A 367 -12.89 -1.38 7.39
C ARG A 367 -14.11 -0.50 7.70
N LYS A 368 -14.07 0.82 7.43
CA LYS A 368 -15.20 1.77 7.61
C LYS A 368 -16.10 1.93 6.38
N GLY A 369 -16.07 0.98 5.44
CA GLY A 369 -16.87 1.00 4.21
C GLY A 369 -16.35 1.88 3.07
N TYR A 370 -15.35 2.73 3.31
CA TYR A 370 -14.79 3.64 2.30
C TYR A 370 -14.26 2.97 1.03
N GLY A 371 -13.65 1.77 1.13
CA GLY A 371 -13.22 1.00 -0.04
C GLY A 371 -14.38 0.65 -0.99
N ARG A 372 -15.57 0.34 -0.43
CA ARG A 372 -16.79 0.07 -1.23
C ARG A 372 -17.26 1.33 -1.96
N LEU A 373 -17.13 2.51 -1.36
CA LEU A 373 -17.50 3.79 -2.00
C LEU A 373 -16.54 4.16 -3.13
N LEU A 374 -15.22 3.94 -2.95
CA LEU A 374 -14.23 4.12 -4.02
C LEU A 374 -14.53 3.24 -5.24
N ILE A 375 -14.80 1.94 -5.01
CA ILE A 375 -15.19 0.99 -6.07
C ILE A 375 -16.52 1.40 -6.71
N GLN A 376 -17.51 1.82 -5.92
CA GLN A 376 -18.78 2.30 -6.48
C GLN A 376 -18.55 3.48 -7.42
N PHE A 377 -17.77 4.48 -6.98
CA PHE A 377 -17.50 5.68 -7.78
C PHE A 377 -16.80 5.35 -9.10
N SER A 378 -15.83 4.42 -9.12
CA SER A 378 -15.18 4.03 -10.38
C SER A 378 -16.15 3.40 -11.39
N TYR A 379 -17.15 2.64 -10.92
CA TYR A 379 -18.21 2.11 -11.80
C TYR A 379 -19.24 3.15 -12.22
N GLU A 380 -19.60 4.13 -11.36
CA GLU A 380 -20.47 5.23 -11.80
C GLU A 380 -19.81 6.07 -12.91
N LEU A 381 -18.49 6.31 -12.86
CA LEU A 381 -17.77 6.94 -13.96
C LEU A 381 -17.83 6.10 -15.25
N SER A 382 -17.64 4.77 -15.16
CA SER A 382 -17.78 3.86 -16.31
C SER A 382 -19.18 3.89 -16.93
N LYS A 383 -20.24 3.95 -16.11
CA LYS A 383 -21.63 4.13 -16.58
C LYS A 383 -21.81 5.45 -17.34
N ILE A 384 -21.28 6.57 -16.81
CA ILE A 384 -21.35 7.88 -17.47
C ILE A 384 -20.55 7.90 -18.78
N GLU A 385 -19.44 7.15 -18.87
CA GLU A 385 -18.69 6.95 -20.11
C GLU A 385 -19.38 6.05 -21.15
N GLY A 386 -20.43 5.31 -20.75
CA GLY A 386 -21.05 4.28 -21.59
C GLY A 386 -20.11 3.11 -21.88
N LYS A 387 -19.18 2.80 -20.97
CA LYS A 387 -18.15 1.77 -21.12
C LYS A 387 -18.23 0.73 -20.02
N LEU A 388 -17.85 -0.50 -20.35
CA LEU A 388 -17.58 -1.54 -19.36
C LEU A 388 -16.18 -1.30 -18.76
N GLY A 389 -15.98 -1.70 -17.50
CA GLY A 389 -14.69 -1.59 -16.83
C GLY A 389 -14.41 -2.75 -15.89
N SER A 390 -13.12 -2.98 -15.66
CA SER A 390 -12.55 -3.89 -14.66
C SER A 390 -11.36 -3.19 -13.98
N PRO A 391 -10.96 -3.53 -12.76
CA PRO A 391 -9.68 -3.09 -12.21
C PRO A 391 -8.48 -3.78 -12.90
N GLU A 392 -7.35 -3.09 -12.92
CA GLU A 392 -6.04 -3.62 -13.34
C GLU A 392 -5.66 -4.88 -12.54
N LYS A 393 -5.00 -5.82 -13.21
CA LYS A 393 -4.61 -7.13 -12.68
C LYS A 393 -3.07 -7.22 -12.65
N PRO A 394 -2.43 -7.79 -11.60
CA PRO A 394 -3.03 -8.48 -10.47
C PRO A 394 -3.52 -7.54 -9.34
N LEU A 395 -4.69 -7.85 -8.78
CA LEU A 395 -5.19 -7.22 -7.56
C LEU A 395 -4.44 -7.72 -6.31
N SER A 396 -4.31 -6.86 -5.30
CA SER A 396 -3.93 -7.30 -3.95
C SER A 396 -5.04 -8.15 -3.32
N ASP A 397 -4.70 -9.09 -2.42
CA ASP A 397 -5.67 -9.96 -1.74
C ASP A 397 -6.84 -9.18 -1.09
N LEU A 398 -6.53 -8.03 -0.46
CA LEU A 398 -7.55 -7.15 0.14
C LEU A 398 -8.42 -6.44 -0.92
N GLY A 399 -7.82 -6.06 -2.05
CA GLY A 399 -8.54 -5.50 -3.20
C GLY A 399 -9.48 -6.52 -3.81
N LEU A 400 -8.99 -7.72 -4.12
CA LEU A 400 -9.77 -8.82 -4.71
C LEU A 400 -10.99 -9.18 -3.85
N LEU A 401 -10.82 -9.31 -2.53
CA LEU A 401 -11.93 -9.54 -1.61
C LEU A 401 -12.96 -8.40 -1.62
N SER A 402 -12.51 -7.15 -1.71
CA SER A 402 -13.38 -5.97 -1.77
C SER A 402 -14.19 -5.89 -3.07
N TYR A 403 -13.55 -6.18 -4.21
CA TYR A 403 -14.20 -6.24 -5.52
C TYR A 403 -15.21 -7.39 -5.60
N ARG A 404 -14.82 -8.61 -5.18
CA ARG A 404 -15.74 -9.76 -5.11
C ARG A 404 -16.98 -9.45 -4.29
N GLN A 405 -16.82 -8.89 -3.09
CA GLN A 405 -17.97 -8.50 -2.27
C GLN A 405 -18.84 -7.44 -2.96
N TYR A 406 -18.23 -6.41 -3.57
CA TYR A 406 -18.97 -5.39 -4.31
C TYR A 406 -19.76 -5.98 -5.49
N TRP A 407 -19.14 -6.82 -6.31
CA TRP A 407 -19.78 -7.47 -7.45
C TRP A 407 -20.92 -8.39 -7.02
N SER A 408 -20.70 -9.26 -6.04
CA SER A 408 -21.74 -10.16 -5.51
C SER A 408 -22.94 -9.40 -4.96
N GLU A 409 -22.72 -8.29 -4.23
CA GLU A 409 -23.83 -7.47 -3.70
C GLU A 409 -24.64 -6.81 -4.82
N ASN A 410 -23.99 -6.16 -5.79
CA ASN A 410 -24.67 -5.42 -6.86
C ASN A 410 -25.35 -6.34 -7.89
N ILE A 411 -24.75 -7.48 -8.23
CA ILE A 411 -25.38 -8.47 -9.12
C ILE A 411 -26.61 -9.07 -8.46
N LEU A 412 -26.54 -9.45 -7.18
CA LEU A 412 -27.69 -9.97 -6.44
C LEU A 412 -28.81 -8.93 -6.31
N ASP A 413 -28.48 -7.66 -6.04
CA ASP A 413 -29.46 -6.57 -6.01
C ASP A 413 -30.18 -6.38 -7.35
N LEU A 414 -29.43 -6.40 -8.45
CA LEU A 414 -30.01 -6.27 -9.80
C LEU A 414 -30.91 -7.46 -10.13
N LEU A 415 -30.43 -8.69 -9.88
CA LEU A 415 -31.17 -9.93 -10.14
C LEU A 415 -32.47 -10.03 -9.33
N LEU A 416 -32.46 -9.63 -8.05
CA LEU A 416 -33.67 -9.58 -7.24
C LEU A 416 -34.69 -8.58 -7.79
N GLY A 417 -34.25 -7.40 -8.26
CA GLY A 417 -35.13 -6.43 -8.89
C GLY A 417 -35.78 -6.95 -10.19
N TYR A 418 -35.07 -7.78 -10.98
CA TYR A 418 -35.66 -8.47 -12.13
C TYR A 418 -36.64 -9.59 -11.70
N ASN A 419 -36.30 -10.35 -10.66
CA ASN A 419 -37.16 -11.40 -10.10
C ASN A 419 -38.47 -10.84 -9.52
N GLU A 420 -38.42 -9.68 -8.85
CA GLU A 420 -39.61 -8.94 -8.37
C GLU A 420 -40.54 -8.48 -9.52
N ARG A 421 -40.04 -8.42 -10.77
CA ARG A 421 -40.80 -8.10 -11.98
C ARG A 421 -41.13 -9.31 -12.89
N ASP A 422 -40.74 -10.52 -12.48
CA ASP A 422 -40.79 -11.75 -13.30
C ASP A 422 -40.10 -11.60 -14.69
N GLU A 423 -39.04 -10.81 -14.74
CA GLU A 423 -38.29 -10.49 -15.95
C GLU A 423 -37.04 -11.39 -16.09
N LYS A 424 -36.78 -11.85 -17.33
CA LYS A 424 -35.54 -12.55 -17.67
C LYS A 424 -34.43 -11.56 -18.01
N VAL A 425 -33.21 -11.86 -17.59
CA VAL A 425 -32.03 -11.02 -17.81
C VAL A 425 -30.85 -11.85 -18.32
N THR A 426 -30.04 -11.28 -19.20
CA THR A 426 -28.84 -11.90 -19.77
C THR A 426 -27.57 -11.35 -19.11
N ILE A 427 -26.42 -11.99 -19.36
CA ILE A 427 -25.12 -11.57 -18.82
C ILE A 427 -24.72 -10.20 -19.36
N GLU A 428 -25.02 -9.92 -20.63
CA GLU A 428 -24.77 -8.65 -21.31
C GLU A 428 -25.63 -7.52 -20.71
N ALA A 429 -26.88 -7.82 -20.34
CA ALA A 429 -27.76 -6.86 -19.67
C ALA A 429 -27.24 -6.49 -18.26
N ILE A 430 -26.77 -7.47 -17.48
CA ILE A 430 -26.13 -7.23 -16.17
C ILE A 430 -24.84 -6.42 -16.34
N SER A 431 -23.99 -6.82 -17.30
CA SER A 431 -22.74 -6.15 -17.65
C SER A 431 -22.98 -4.67 -18.00
N THR A 432 -23.96 -4.40 -18.86
CA THR A 432 -24.34 -3.03 -19.27
C THR A 432 -24.91 -2.22 -18.10
N ALA A 433 -25.81 -2.79 -17.31
CA ALA A 433 -26.45 -2.08 -16.18
C ALA A 433 -25.48 -1.72 -15.05
N LEU A 434 -24.47 -2.57 -14.79
CA LEU A 434 -23.46 -2.36 -13.74
C LEU A 434 -22.15 -1.75 -14.25
N ALA A 435 -22.00 -1.56 -15.56
CA ALA A 435 -20.75 -1.18 -16.24
C ALA A 435 -19.56 -2.13 -15.92
N MET A 436 -19.86 -3.41 -15.68
CA MET A 436 -18.88 -4.47 -15.40
C MET A 436 -18.55 -5.25 -16.67
N THR A 437 -17.33 -5.80 -16.79
CA THR A 437 -17.05 -6.73 -17.89
C THR A 437 -17.90 -8.00 -17.79
N THR A 438 -18.23 -8.61 -18.93
CA THR A 438 -18.94 -9.90 -18.97
C THR A 438 -18.19 -10.99 -18.19
N GLN A 439 -16.86 -11.02 -18.29
CA GLN A 439 -16.00 -11.93 -17.54
C GLN A 439 -16.15 -11.78 -16.01
N ASP A 440 -16.16 -10.55 -15.49
CA ASP A 440 -16.31 -10.32 -14.05
C ASP A 440 -17.72 -10.71 -13.56
N VAL A 441 -18.75 -10.50 -14.40
CA VAL A 441 -20.12 -10.98 -14.14
C VAL A 441 -20.18 -12.51 -14.12
N GLU A 442 -19.65 -13.18 -15.14
CA GLU A 442 -19.59 -14.64 -15.24
C GLU A 442 -18.87 -15.29 -14.05
N HIS A 443 -17.65 -14.84 -13.76
CA HIS A 443 -16.89 -15.35 -12.61
C HIS A 443 -17.64 -15.16 -11.29
N THR A 444 -18.33 -14.03 -11.12
CA THR A 444 -19.12 -13.77 -9.90
C THR A 444 -20.36 -14.67 -9.82
N LEU A 445 -21.09 -14.86 -10.92
CA LEU A 445 -22.25 -15.76 -10.98
C LEU A 445 -21.85 -17.23 -10.72
N GLN A 446 -20.68 -17.65 -11.23
CA GLN A 446 -20.12 -18.99 -10.98
C GLN A 446 -19.75 -19.17 -9.50
N ALA A 447 -19.01 -18.22 -8.92
CA ALA A 447 -18.64 -18.25 -7.50
C ALA A 447 -19.87 -18.28 -6.56
N MET A 448 -20.94 -17.58 -6.93
CA MET A 448 -22.21 -17.56 -6.18
C MET A 448 -23.09 -18.80 -6.42
N LYS A 449 -22.71 -19.70 -7.34
CA LYS A 449 -23.51 -20.85 -7.81
C LYS A 449 -24.88 -20.43 -8.38
N MET A 450 -24.90 -19.34 -9.14
CA MET A 450 -26.10 -18.77 -9.78
C MET A 450 -26.24 -19.15 -11.27
N GLN A 451 -25.19 -19.63 -11.93
CA GLN A 451 -25.28 -20.21 -13.27
C GLN A 451 -25.65 -21.70 -13.20
N VAL A 452 -26.73 -22.08 -13.89
CA VAL A 452 -27.20 -23.47 -14.02
C VAL A 452 -27.37 -23.80 -15.51
N TYR A 453 -26.76 -24.89 -15.96
CA TYR A 453 -26.94 -25.38 -17.33
C TYR A 453 -28.16 -26.31 -17.41
N HIS A 454 -29.15 -25.98 -18.23
CA HIS A 454 -30.40 -26.74 -18.30
C HIS A 454 -31.01 -26.74 -19.71
N LYS A 455 -31.11 -27.93 -20.32
CA LYS A 455 -31.61 -28.15 -21.70
C LYS A 455 -30.82 -27.36 -22.75
N SER A 456 -29.49 -27.46 -22.69
CA SER A 456 -28.55 -26.82 -23.62
C SER A 456 -28.54 -25.29 -23.58
N ASP A 457 -28.95 -24.70 -22.46
CA ASP A 457 -29.04 -23.26 -22.24
C ASP A 457 -28.49 -22.89 -20.85
N HIS A 458 -27.84 -21.72 -20.76
CA HIS A 458 -27.27 -21.20 -19.51
C HIS A 458 -28.29 -20.29 -18.82
N LYS A 459 -28.81 -20.74 -17.68
CA LYS A 459 -29.82 -20.01 -16.92
C LYS A 459 -29.21 -19.40 -15.66
N ILE A 460 -29.63 -18.18 -15.37
CA ILE A 460 -29.35 -17.53 -14.09
C ILE A 460 -30.48 -17.88 -13.13
N VAL A 461 -30.13 -18.45 -11.99
CA VAL A 461 -31.04 -18.86 -10.91
C VAL A 461 -30.52 -18.24 -9.61
N ILE A 462 -31.42 -17.75 -8.76
CA ILE A 462 -31.06 -17.18 -7.45
C ILE A 462 -31.33 -18.25 -6.37
N PRO A 463 -30.30 -18.83 -5.73
CA PRO A 463 -30.48 -19.70 -4.57
C PRO A 463 -31.19 -18.98 -3.41
N GLU A 464 -32.20 -19.61 -2.81
CA GLU A 464 -33.01 -19.06 -1.69
C GLU A 464 -32.13 -18.54 -0.53
N ARG A 465 -31.06 -19.27 -0.18
CA ARG A 465 -30.05 -18.85 0.82
C ARG A 465 -29.51 -17.43 0.61
N LEU A 466 -29.41 -16.97 -0.65
CA LEU A 466 -28.90 -15.65 -1.00
C LEU A 466 -29.98 -14.57 -0.88
N ILE A 467 -31.25 -14.93 -1.06
CA ILE A 467 -32.41 -14.07 -0.80
C ILE A 467 -32.47 -13.75 0.69
N GLU A 468 -32.47 -14.77 1.56
CA GLU A 468 -32.43 -14.57 3.02
C GLU A 468 -31.19 -13.78 3.47
N GLN A 469 -30.01 -14.12 2.93
CA GLN A 469 -28.78 -13.40 3.24
C GLN A 469 -28.91 -11.92 2.84
N ARG A 470 -29.61 -11.61 1.74
CA ARG A 470 -29.83 -10.24 1.30
C ARG A 470 -30.80 -9.48 2.19
N GLU A 471 -31.88 -10.11 2.66
CA GLU A 471 -32.81 -9.51 3.63
C GLU A 471 -32.09 -9.15 4.94
N LYS A 472 -31.33 -10.10 5.51
CA LYS A 472 -30.45 -9.87 6.67
C LYS A 472 -29.44 -8.74 6.43
N GLN A 473 -29.02 -8.52 5.18
CA GLN A 473 -28.19 -7.37 4.79
C GLN A 473 -28.97 -6.06 4.55
N LYS A 474 -30.25 -6.09 4.13
CA LYS A 474 -31.10 -4.89 3.96
C LYS A 474 -31.32 -4.18 5.31
N LEU A 475 -31.34 -4.92 6.43
CA LEU A 475 -31.37 -4.34 7.79
C LEU A 475 -30.11 -3.52 8.12
N LYS A 476 -28.96 -3.82 7.52
CA LYS A 476 -27.72 -3.07 7.77
C LYS A 476 -27.70 -1.81 6.90
N ARG A 477 -27.84 -0.64 7.52
CA ARG A 477 -27.70 0.68 6.87
C ARG A 477 -26.29 0.88 6.30
N LYS A 478 -26.04 0.38 5.08
CA LYS A 478 -24.84 0.64 4.29
C LYS A 478 -24.92 2.04 3.68
N ARG A 479 -23.78 2.74 3.58
CA ARG A 479 -23.66 3.98 2.79
C ARG A 479 -23.46 3.61 1.32
N VAL A 480 -24.11 4.37 0.45
CA VAL A 480 -24.12 4.21 -1.02
C VAL A 480 -24.03 5.61 -1.60
N LEU A 481 -23.24 5.78 -2.67
CA LEU A 481 -23.16 7.06 -3.38
C LEU A 481 -24.41 7.28 -4.22
N ASP A 482 -24.90 8.52 -4.25
CA ASP A 482 -26.04 8.95 -5.05
C ASP A 482 -25.58 9.38 -6.45
N PRO A 483 -25.88 8.63 -7.53
CA PRO A 483 -25.37 8.95 -8.88
C PRO A 483 -25.79 10.34 -9.37
N LEU A 484 -26.92 10.89 -8.89
CA LEU A 484 -27.41 12.21 -9.30
C LEU A 484 -26.54 13.36 -8.79
N LYS A 485 -25.70 13.12 -7.78
CA LYS A 485 -24.75 14.12 -7.22
C LYS A 485 -23.40 14.12 -7.94
N ILE A 486 -23.21 13.29 -8.97
CA ILE A 486 -22.00 13.25 -9.78
C ILE A 486 -22.09 14.34 -10.86
N GLN A 487 -21.32 15.42 -10.69
CA GLN A 487 -21.23 16.52 -11.64
C GLN A 487 -19.98 16.34 -12.51
N TRP A 488 -20.04 15.35 -13.40
CA TRP A 488 -18.89 14.95 -14.22
C TRP A 488 -19.29 14.69 -15.68
N LYS A 489 -18.34 14.89 -16.59
CA LYS A 489 -18.44 14.53 -18.02
C LYS A 489 -17.12 13.89 -18.46
N PRO A 490 -17.14 12.87 -19.34
CA PRO A 490 -15.92 12.24 -19.82
C PRO A 490 -14.92 13.25 -20.40
N PRO A 491 -13.67 13.31 -19.89
CA PRO A 491 -12.68 14.27 -20.36
C PRO A 491 -12.19 13.91 -21.77
N VAL A 492 -12.15 14.93 -22.64
CA VAL A 492 -11.68 14.78 -24.03
C VAL A 492 -10.20 15.14 -24.09
N PHE A 493 -9.33 14.13 -24.11
CA PHE A 493 -7.89 14.32 -24.23
C PHE A 493 -7.48 14.62 -25.68
N THR A 494 -6.75 15.71 -25.90
CA THR A 494 -6.08 16.01 -27.19
C THR A 494 -4.85 15.12 -27.40
N ALA A 495 -4.40 14.91 -28.64
CA ALA A 495 -3.27 14.02 -28.95
C ALA A 495 -1.99 14.33 -28.15
N SER A 496 -1.67 15.62 -27.96
CA SER A 496 -0.55 16.10 -27.15
C SER A 496 -0.65 15.84 -25.63
N SER A 497 -1.80 15.34 -25.16
CA SER A 497 -2.04 14.87 -23.79
C SER A 497 -2.10 13.35 -23.65
N ARG A 498 -1.89 12.59 -24.74
CA ARG A 498 -1.96 11.12 -24.81
C ARG A 498 -0.60 10.42 -24.82
N THR A 499 0.46 11.12 -25.22
CA THR A 499 1.79 10.52 -25.38
C THR A 499 2.54 10.45 -24.06
N TRP A 500 3.02 9.25 -23.71
CA TRP A 500 4.15 9.05 -22.80
C TRP A 500 5.34 9.91 -23.27
N GLY A 501 6.00 10.59 -22.33
CA GLY A 501 7.20 11.37 -22.61
C GLY A 501 8.42 10.46 -22.76
N TRP A 502 8.72 10.07 -24.01
CA TRP A 502 9.97 9.40 -24.39
C TRP A 502 11.12 10.39 -24.51
#